data_AF-D2A5V2-F1
#
_entry.id   AF-D2A5V2-F1
#
_cell.length_a   1.000
_cell.length_b   1.000
_cell.length_c   1.000
_cell.angle_alpha   90.00
_cell.angle_beta   90.00
_cell.angle_gamma   90.00
#
_symmetry.space_group_name_H-M   'P 1'
#
loop_
_entity.id
_entity.type
_entity.pdbx_description
1 polymer ?
#
loop_
_entity_poly.entity_id
_entity_poly.type
_entity_poly.pdbx_seq_one_letter_code
_entity_poly.pdbx_strand_id
1 'polypeptide(L)'
;MLPFFEKLSFLYQPYVLAIVSIGYVLGELGHYLIGVTSKAIAMDLHFGDIACQFNSTEFSLADLPATCDTANSSEICLSFNINGTPYCEWNYNGLGIDYQILAGPTFMVVFTVVGVILGIAADKYNRVRILAICTIIFSIAIILCGGVTEFWQLVLLRMIMAAGESGCNPLATGLLSDIFPEKQRALAMSIFNWGIYGGYGIAFPVGRYVPPLNAWGLGWRVTYYGTGIVALIVGLLTWFTLKEPPRQSIGEDAEHDPNAKKITIWTIILDPRIIMLCLAASLRHCGGMCFAYNCDLYYQQYFPEYDLGWWLFAVTIIVGSIGVVVGGIVSDVFVAKMGIRSRVMVLAISQIIATPGAFGSVYFNPTWAMIFLGLSYFFGEFRTK
;
A
#
# COMPACT_ATOMS: atom_id res chain seq x y z
N MET A 1 -21.62 -13.59 -33.87
CA MET A 1 -21.55 -13.17 -32.45
C MET A 1 -22.86 -13.63 -31.81
N LEU A 2 -22.83 -14.60 -30.90
CA LEU A 2 -24.04 -15.28 -30.40
C LEU A 2 -24.88 -14.33 -29.51
N PRO A 3 -26.22 -14.26 -29.69
CA PRO A 3 -27.13 -13.35 -28.97
C PRO A 3 -27.18 -13.53 -27.44
N PHE A 4 -26.56 -14.61 -26.93
CA PHE A 4 -26.34 -14.82 -25.50
C PHE A 4 -25.33 -13.83 -24.90
N PHE A 5 -24.31 -13.42 -25.65
CA PHE A 5 -23.27 -12.49 -25.16
C PHE A 5 -23.77 -11.04 -25.06
N GLU A 6 -24.77 -10.63 -25.84
CA GLU A 6 -25.41 -9.32 -25.69
C GLU A 6 -26.17 -9.19 -24.36
N LYS A 7 -26.82 -10.27 -23.91
CA LYS A 7 -27.54 -10.30 -22.62
C LYS A 7 -26.61 -10.26 -21.41
N LEU A 8 -25.33 -10.61 -21.54
CA LEU A 8 -24.34 -10.51 -20.48
C LEU A 8 -23.58 -9.17 -20.46
N SER A 9 -23.85 -8.25 -21.40
CA SER A 9 -23.15 -6.97 -21.48
C SER A 9 -23.26 -6.12 -20.21
N PHE A 10 -24.36 -6.24 -19.45
CA PHE A 10 -24.52 -5.53 -18.17
C PHE A 10 -23.53 -5.99 -17.09
N LEU A 11 -23.01 -7.23 -17.17
CA LEU A 11 -22.01 -7.76 -16.24
C LEU A 11 -20.60 -7.28 -16.58
N TYR A 12 -20.38 -6.69 -17.76
CA TYR A 12 -19.06 -6.27 -18.18
C TYR A 12 -18.51 -5.13 -17.32
N GLN A 13 -19.31 -4.10 -17.00
CA GLN A 13 -18.90 -3.00 -16.13
C GLN A 13 -18.44 -3.47 -14.73
N PRO A 14 -19.24 -4.24 -13.96
CA PRO A 14 -18.81 -4.74 -12.66
C PRO A 14 -17.64 -5.72 -12.76
N TYR A 15 -17.55 -6.49 -13.85
CA TYR A 15 -16.41 -7.37 -14.11
C TYR A 15 -15.10 -6.59 -14.30
N VAL A 16 -15.10 -5.52 -15.10
CA VAL A 16 -13.93 -4.66 -15.29
C VAL A 16 -13.52 -4.03 -13.96
N LEU A 17 -14.47 -3.49 -13.20
CA LEU A 17 -14.19 -2.93 -11.88
C LEU A 17 -13.58 -3.98 -10.94
N ALA A 18 -14.12 -5.19 -10.89
CA ALA A 18 -13.58 -6.27 -10.06
C ALA A 18 -12.15 -6.63 -10.44
N ILE A 19 -11.87 -6.84 -11.73
CA ILE A 19 -10.51 -7.19 -12.19
C ILE A 19 -9.51 -6.10 -11.86
N VAL A 20 -9.83 -4.86 -12.17
CA VAL A 20 -8.92 -3.73 -11.98
C VAL A 20 -8.68 -3.49 -10.49
N SER A 21 -9.73 -3.59 -9.66
CA SER A 21 -9.61 -3.46 -8.20
C SER A 21 -8.82 -4.62 -7.58
N ILE A 22 -9.04 -5.87 -7.99
CA ILE A 22 -8.27 -7.03 -7.50
C ILE A 22 -6.81 -6.90 -7.91
N GLY A 23 -6.54 -6.51 -9.15
CA GLY A 23 -5.19 -6.25 -9.62
C GLY A 23 -4.49 -5.19 -8.78
N TYR A 24 -5.23 -4.13 -8.41
CA TYR A 24 -4.69 -3.08 -7.56
C TYR A 24 -4.43 -3.54 -6.12
N VAL A 25 -5.36 -4.30 -5.51
CA VAL A 25 -5.15 -4.94 -4.20
C VAL A 25 -3.89 -5.80 -4.20
N LEU A 26 -3.66 -6.58 -5.25
CA LEU A 26 -2.50 -7.48 -5.35
C LEU A 26 -1.19 -6.73 -5.56
N GLY A 27 -1.22 -5.63 -6.31
CA GLY A 27 -0.08 -4.72 -6.44
C GLY A 27 0.31 -4.15 -5.07
N GLU A 28 -0.65 -3.54 -4.38
CA GLU A 28 -0.43 -2.95 -3.05
C GLU A 28 -0.06 -4.02 -2.00
N LEU A 29 -0.60 -5.25 -2.09
CA LEU A 29 -0.15 -6.37 -1.27
C LEU A 29 1.33 -6.67 -1.49
N GLY A 30 1.77 -6.81 -2.74
CA GLY A 30 3.19 -6.99 -3.09
C GLY A 30 4.07 -5.82 -2.63
N HIS A 31 3.55 -4.60 -2.73
CA HIS A 31 4.18 -3.38 -2.26
C HIS A 31 4.46 -3.45 -0.74
N TYR A 32 3.46 -3.77 0.09
CA TYR A 32 3.63 -3.76 1.55
C TYR A 32 4.17 -5.05 2.17
N LEU A 33 4.24 -6.16 1.42
CA LEU A 33 4.79 -7.44 1.91
C LEU A 33 6.20 -7.31 2.50
N ILE A 34 7.04 -6.42 1.96
CA ILE A 34 8.39 -6.22 2.49
C ILE A 34 8.38 -5.67 3.92
N GLY A 35 7.37 -4.87 4.29
CA GLY A 35 7.29 -4.26 5.63
C GLY A 35 6.92 -5.22 6.75
N VAL A 36 6.36 -6.37 6.39
CA VAL A 36 5.87 -7.40 7.32
C VAL A 36 6.73 -8.67 7.27
N THR A 37 7.50 -8.87 6.19
CA THR A 37 8.42 -10.02 6.03
C THR A 37 9.89 -9.63 6.12
N SER A 38 10.23 -8.35 6.33
CA SER A 38 11.61 -7.84 6.36
C SER A 38 12.52 -8.60 7.31
N LYS A 39 12.06 -8.90 8.54
CA LYS A 39 12.83 -9.67 9.52
C LYS A 39 13.21 -11.06 8.99
N ALA A 40 12.25 -11.79 8.43
CA ALA A 40 12.49 -13.13 7.88
C ALA A 40 13.41 -13.09 6.64
N ILE A 41 13.24 -12.10 5.77
CA ILE A 41 14.10 -11.91 4.59
C ILE A 41 15.53 -11.52 5.03
N ALA A 42 15.67 -10.65 6.02
CA ALA A 42 16.96 -10.20 6.54
C ALA A 42 17.77 -11.35 7.16
N MET A 43 17.11 -12.26 7.88
CA MET A 43 17.72 -13.47 8.41
C MET A 43 18.19 -14.45 7.32
N ASP A 44 17.44 -14.57 6.22
CA ASP A 44 17.78 -15.48 5.10
C ASP A 44 18.89 -14.89 4.19
N LEU A 45 18.79 -13.60 3.87
CA LEU A 45 19.68 -12.91 2.93
C LEU A 45 20.85 -12.18 3.60
N HIS A 46 20.93 -12.19 4.93
CA HIS A 46 22.01 -11.60 5.73
C HIS A 46 22.27 -10.11 5.45
N PHE A 47 21.24 -9.27 5.55
CA PHE A 47 21.36 -7.80 5.36
C PHE A 47 20.73 -7.01 6.51
N GLY A 48 21.15 -5.75 6.66
CA GLY A 48 20.66 -4.86 7.71
C GLY A 48 21.38 -5.04 9.04
N ASP A 49 20.77 -4.50 10.10
CA ASP A 49 21.37 -4.47 11.42
C ASP A 49 21.20 -5.81 12.15
N ILE A 50 22.18 -6.16 12.98
CA ILE A 50 22.13 -7.33 13.87
C ILE A 50 21.89 -6.82 15.29
N ALA A 51 20.94 -7.43 15.99
CA ALA A 51 20.62 -7.09 17.37
C ALA A 51 20.29 -8.33 18.20
N CYS A 52 20.35 -8.20 19.52
CA CYS A 52 19.82 -9.21 20.43
C CYS A 52 18.30 -9.09 20.49
N GLN A 53 17.59 -10.16 20.18
CA GLN A 53 16.12 -10.16 20.07
C GLN A 53 15.50 -11.29 20.88
N PHE A 54 14.27 -11.07 21.33
CA PHE A 54 13.50 -12.11 22.01
C PHE A 54 13.02 -13.18 21.00
N ASN A 55 13.30 -14.46 21.30
CA ASN A 55 12.94 -15.60 20.44
C ASN A 55 12.51 -16.82 21.28
N SER A 56 11.60 -16.62 22.24
CA SER A 56 11.00 -17.73 22.99
C SER A 56 9.48 -17.65 22.98
N THR A 57 8.84 -18.81 22.85
CA THR A 57 7.38 -18.98 23.02
C THR A 57 7.01 -19.46 24.42
N GLU A 58 7.99 -19.79 25.26
CA GLU A 58 7.78 -20.37 26.60
C GLU A 58 7.73 -19.33 27.72
N PHE A 59 8.39 -18.18 27.52
CA PHE A 59 8.50 -17.13 28.54
C PHE A 59 7.74 -15.87 28.13
N SER A 60 7.18 -15.16 29.11
CA SER A 60 6.75 -13.78 28.93
C SER A 60 7.90 -12.83 29.25
N LEU A 61 7.94 -11.68 28.58
CA LEU A 61 8.79 -10.53 28.88
C LEU A 61 8.73 -10.12 30.36
N ALA A 62 7.57 -10.27 31.02
CA ALA A 62 7.42 -9.97 32.45
C ALA A 62 8.19 -10.93 33.36
N ASP A 63 8.45 -12.15 32.89
CA ASP A 63 9.16 -13.19 33.63
C ASP A 63 10.67 -13.15 33.39
N LEU A 64 11.16 -12.25 32.52
CA LEU A 64 12.56 -12.16 32.14
C LEU A 64 13.40 -11.43 33.20
N PRO A 65 14.52 -12.01 33.66
CA PRO A 65 15.42 -11.36 34.61
C PRO A 65 16.20 -10.19 33.99
N ALA A 66 16.39 -10.19 32.67
CA ALA A 66 17.00 -9.10 31.90
C ALA A 66 16.36 -9.01 30.51
N THR A 67 16.23 -7.80 29.96
CA THR A 67 15.73 -7.61 28.60
C THR A 67 16.84 -7.81 27.58
N CYS A 68 16.51 -8.44 26.43
CA CYS A 68 17.47 -8.72 25.36
C CYS A 68 18.17 -7.45 24.84
N ASP A 69 17.47 -6.31 24.85
CA ASP A 69 18.00 -5.00 24.40
C ASP A 69 19.22 -4.50 25.21
N THR A 70 19.49 -5.07 26.39
CA THR A 70 20.66 -4.69 27.21
C THR A 70 21.98 -5.31 26.73
N ALA A 71 21.92 -6.29 25.83
CA ALA A 71 23.10 -6.97 25.31
C ALA A 71 23.75 -6.20 24.16
N ASN A 72 24.94 -5.66 24.40
CA ASN A 72 25.75 -4.97 23.38
C ASN A 72 26.67 -5.91 22.57
N SER A 73 26.69 -7.20 22.88
CA SER A 73 27.52 -8.21 22.22
C SER A 73 26.82 -9.55 22.10
N SER A 74 27.22 -10.35 21.11
CA SER A 74 26.68 -11.69 20.87
C SER A 74 26.88 -12.62 22.06
N GLU A 75 28.02 -12.52 22.76
CA GLU A 75 28.33 -13.35 23.93
C GLU A 75 27.36 -13.09 25.08
N ILE A 76 27.05 -11.81 25.34
CA ILE A 76 26.10 -11.42 26.39
C ILE A 76 24.69 -11.89 25.99
N CYS A 77 24.30 -11.67 24.73
CA CYS A 77 22.98 -12.09 24.25
C CYS A 77 22.75 -13.60 24.39
N LEU A 78 23.74 -14.41 24.01
CA LEU A 78 23.65 -15.87 24.08
C LEU A 78 23.79 -16.41 25.51
N SER A 79 24.28 -15.59 26.46
CA SER A 79 24.36 -15.96 27.88
C SER A 79 22.98 -15.92 28.58
N PHE A 80 22.01 -15.22 27.99
CA PHE A 80 20.67 -15.08 28.53
C PHE A 80 19.85 -16.37 28.41
N ASN A 81 19.79 -17.12 29.51
CA ASN A 81 19.01 -18.33 29.65
C ASN A 81 18.24 -18.37 30.98
N ILE A 82 17.13 -19.11 31.01
CA ILE A 82 16.38 -19.46 32.21
C ILE A 82 16.33 -20.98 32.25
N ASN A 83 16.77 -21.62 33.34
CA ASN A 83 16.75 -23.08 33.48
C ASN A 83 17.39 -23.86 32.30
N GLY A 84 18.38 -23.26 31.61
CA GLY A 84 19.07 -23.88 30.48
C GLY A 84 18.44 -23.65 29.09
N THR A 85 17.27 -23.00 29.01
CA THR A 85 16.67 -22.59 27.73
C THR A 85 17.04 -21.13 27.41
N PRO A 86 17.72 -20.85 26.28
CA PRO A 86 18.00 -19.48 25.85
C PRO A 86 16.70 -18.80 25.40
N TYR A 87 16.51 -17.54 25.80
CA TYR A 87 15.31 -16.77 25.43
C TYR A 87 15.59 -15.60 24.48
N CYS A 88 16.87 -15.27 24.26
CA CYS A 88 17.30 -14.30 23.28
C CYS A 88 18.10 -14.95 22.15
N GLU A 89 18.01 -14.37 20.96
CA GLU A 89 18.82 -14.72 19.79
C GLU A 89 19.62 -13.50 19.29
N TRP A 90 20.80 -13.74 18.72
CA TRP A 90 21.61 -12.70 18.09
C TRP A 90 21.52 -12.87 16.57
N ASN A 91 20.70 -12.05 15.90
CA ASN A 91 20.41 -12.21 14.47
C ASN A 91 19.99 -10.88 13.81
N TYR A 92 19.83 -10.92 12.48
CA TYR A 92 19.35 -9.77 11.70
C TYR A 92 17.93 -9.39 12.12
N ASN A 93 17.74 -8.11 12.41
CA ASN A 93 16.48 -7.60 12.95
C ASN A 93 15.49 -7.11 11.87
N GLY A 94 15.90 -7.06 10.60
CA GLY A 94 15.10 -6.49 9.52
C GLY A 94 15.02 -4.96 9.51
N LEU A 95 15.85 -4.28 10.31
CA LEU A 95 16.03 -2.83 10.36
C LEU A 95 17.39 -2.44 9.76
N GLY A 96 17.67 -1.13 9.81
CA GLY A 96 18.92 -0.53 9.33
C GLY A 96 18.76 0.23 8.02
N ILE A 97 19.86 0.85 7.59
CA ILE A 97 19.87 1.69 6.38
C ILE A 97 19.51 0.89 5.12
N ASP A 98 19.95 -0.37 5.04
CA ASP A 98 19.69 -1.26 3.91
C ASP A 98 18.18 -1.50 3.72
N TYR A 99 17.47 -1.78 4.82
CA TYR A 99 16.02 -1.94 4.82
C TYR A 99 15.31 -0.64 4.44
N GLN A 100 15.71 0.50 5.01
CA GLN A 100 15.05 1.78 4.72
C GLN A 100 15.25 2.21 3.27
N ILE A 101 16.43 1.96 2.69
CA ILE A 101 16.70 2.19 1.26
C ILE A 101 15.78 1.31 0.40
N LEU A 102 15.64 0.04 0.75
CA LEU A 102 14.80 -0.94 0.04
C LEU A 102 13.29 -0.61 0.13
N ALA A 103 12.82 -0.27 1.33
CA ALA A 103 11.41 0.00 1.59
C ALA A 103 10.96 1.32 0.97
N GLY A 104 11.78 2.37 1.03
CA GLY A 104 11.43 3.71 0.57
C GLY A 104 12.05 4.09 -0.79
N PRO A 105 13.27 4.67 -0.80
CA PRO A 105 13.87 5.31 -1.98
C PRO A 105 13.90 4.45 -3.25
N THR A 106 14.30 3.17 -3.17
CA THR A 106 14.42 2.32 -4.35
C THR A 106 13.09 2.11 -5.06
N PHE A 107 12.00 2.00 -4.30
CA PHE A 107 10.67 1.89 -4.86
C PHE A 107 10.17 3.26 -5.35
N MET A 108 10.24 4.29 -4.49
CA MET A 108 9.59 5.58 -4.74
C MET A 108 10.17 6.38 -5.90
N VAL A 109 11.50 6.37 -6.08
CA VAL A 109 12.15 7.10 -7.19
C VAL A 109 11.70 6.51 -8.52
N VAL A 110 11.71 5.19 -8.66
CA VAL A 110 11.31 4.52 -9.89
C VAL A 110 9.81 4.66 -10.12
N PHE A 111 9.00 4.49 -9.07
CA PHE A 111 7.55 4.67 -9.15
C PHE A 111 7.19 6.08 -9.66
N THR A 112 7.86 7.11 -9.15
CA THR A 112 7.61 8.51 -9.54
C THR A 112 8.01 8.78 -11.00
N VAL A 113 9.22 8.37 -11.40
CA VAL A 113 9.72 8.63 -12.76
C VAL A 113 8.91 7.87 -13.80
N VAL A 114 8.68 6.57 -13.58
CA VAL A 114 7.94 5.72 -14.51
C VAL A 114 6.46 6.09 -14.52
N GLY A 115 5.87 6.46 -13.38
CA GLY A 115 4.47 6.90 -13.30
C GLY A 115 4.19 8.12 -14.18
N VAL A 116 5.11 9.10 -14.22
CA VAL A 116 4.99 10.26 -15.12
C VAL A 116 5.05 9.84 -16.59
N ILE A 117 5.99 8.95 -16.94
CA ILE A 117 6.14 8.44 -18.32
C ILE A 117 4.89 7.68 -18.75
N LEU A 118 4.37 6.80 -17.90
CA LEU A 118 3.17 6.01 -18.16
C LEU A 118 1.91 6.86 -18.21
N GLY A 119 1.82 7.93 -17.41
CA GLY A 119 0.75 8.92 -17.50
C GLY A 119 0.71 9.60 -18.87
N ILE A 120 1.85 10.04 -19.39
CA ILE A 120 1.95 10.61 -20.75
C ILE A 120 1.64 9.55 -21.82
N ALA A 121 2.06 8.30 -21.60
CA ALA A 121 1.77 7.20 -22.51
C ALA A 121 0.27 6.83 -22.53
N ALA A 122 -0.44 6.98 -21.41
CA ALA A 122 -1.87 6.71 -21.29
C ALA A 122 -2.70 7.55 -22.28
N ASP A 123 -2.29 8.79 -22.53
CA ASP A 123 -2.97 9.70 -23.44
C ASP A 123 -2.76 9.31 -24.91
N LYS A 124 -1.68 8.60 -25.24
CA LYS A 124 -1.32 8.28 -26.64
C LYS A 124 -1.63 6.85 -27.04
N TYR A 125 -1.60 5.91 -26.10
CA TYR A 125 -1.71 4.49 -26.37
C TYR A 125 -2.96 3.88 -25.73
N ASN A 126 -3.16 2.59 -25.95
CA ASN A 126 -4.27 1.82 -25.39
C ASN A 126 -4.05 1.58 -23.89
N ARG A 127 -4.89 2.18 -23.04
CA ARG A 127 -4.75 2.16 -21.58
C ARG A 127 -4.89 0.76 -21.01
N VAL A 128 -5.81 -0.05 -21.55
CA VAL A 128 -5.98 -1.46 -21.13
C VAL A 128 -4.71 -2.27 -21.37
N ARG A 129 -4.07 -2.13 -22.53
CA ARG A 129 -2.81 -2.84 -22.83
C ARG A 129 -1.66 -2.39 -21.95
N ILE A 130 -1.52 -1.08 -21.73
CA ILE A 130 -0.49 -0.57 -20.82
C ILE A 130 -0.73 -1.09 -19.41
N LEU A 131 -1.97 -1.03 -18.92
CA LEU A 131 -2.36 -1.52 -17.59
C LEU A 131 -2.04 -3.01 -17.45
N ALA A 132 -2.40 -3.83 -18.44
CA ALA A 132 -2.10 -5.26 -18.42
C ALA A 132 -0.59 -5.55 -18.44
N ILE A 133 0.20 -4.83 -19.24
CA ILE A 133 1.67 -4.95 -19.24
C ILE A 133 2.24 -4.59 -17.86
N CYS A 134 1.79 -3.47 -17.31
CA CYS A 134 2.15 -3.01 -15.96
C CYS A 134 1.86 -4.09 -14.91
N THR A 135 0.65 -4.66 -14.95
CA THR A 135 0.24 -5.73 -14.06
C THR A 135 1.09 -6.97 -14.19
N ILE A 136 1.36 -7.41 -15.42
CA ILE A 136 2.21 -8.59 -15.67
C ILE A 136 3.64 -8.34 -15.18
N ILE A 137 4.22 -7.15 -15.41
CA ILE A 137 5.58 -6.81 -14.99
C ILE A 137 5.70 -6.86 -13.47
N PHE A 138 4.83 -6.16 -12.73
CA PHE A 138 4.93 -6.17 -11.27
C PHE A 138 4.63 -7.58 -10.72
N SER A 139 3.73 -8.33 -11.34
CA SER A 139 3.41 -9.71 -10.90
C SER A 139 4.61 -10.63 -11.04
N ILE A 140 5.31 -10.58 -12.18
CA ILE A 140 6.54 -11.35 -12.40
C ILE A 140 7.62 -10.92 -11.41
N ALA A 141 7.77 -9.62 -11.15
CA ALA A 141 8.72 -9.12 -10.16
C ALA A 141 8.43 -9.66 -8.75
N ILE A 142 7.16 -9.68 -8.34
CA ILE A 142 6.73 -10.28 -7.06
C ILE A 142 7.08 -11.78 -7.01
N ILE A 143 6.80 -12.55 -8.07
CA ILE A 143 7.15 -13.98 -8.12
C ILE A 143 8.66 -14.16 -7.98
N LEU A 144 9.46 -13.38 -8.71
CA LEU A 144 10.91 -13.46 -8.67
C LEU A 144 11.47 -13.04 -7.30
N CYS A 145 10.81 -12.14 -6.56
CA CYS A 145 11.17 -11.82 -5.18
C CYS A 145 11.09 -13.04 -4.28
N GLY A 146 10.20 -14.00 -4.53
CA GLY A 146 10.17 -15.28 -3.80
C GLY A 146 11.41 -16.15 -4.06
N GLY A 147 12.15 -15.90 -5.14
CA GLY A 147 13.33 -16.69 -5.56
C GLY A 147 14.68 -16.04 -5.27
N VAL A 148 14.72 -14.88 -4.61
CA VAL A 148 16.01 -14.17 -4.41
C VAL A 148 16.92 -14.88 -3.43
N THR A 149 18.21 -14.82 -3.68
CA THR A 149 19.29 -15.40 -2.84
C THR A 149 20.24 -14.33 -2.32
N GLU A 150 20.18 -13.13 -2.88
CA GLU A 150 21.07 -12.02 -2.57
C GLU A 150 20.27 -10.72 -2.41
N PHE A 151 20.71 -9.84 -1.50
CA PHE A 151 20.05 -8.56 -1.22
C PHE A 151 19.91 -7.67 -2.47
N TRP A 152 20.94 -7.61 -3.33
CA TRP A 152 20.89 -6.76 -4.54
C TRP A 152 19.80 -7.21 -5.52
N GLN A 153 19.48 -8.51 -5.58
CA GLN A 153 18.40 -9.02 -6.43
C GLN A 153 17.06 -8.47 -5.97
N LEU A 154 16.85 -8.41 -4.64
CA LEU A 154 15.66 -7.84 -4.03
C LEU A 154 15.52 -6.35 -4.36
N VAL A 155 16.61 -5.59 -4.29
CA VAL A 155 16.63 -4.17 -4.67
C VAL A 155 16.25 -3.97 -6.14
N LEU A 156 16.83 -4.75 -7.06
CA LEU A 156 16.50 -4.65 -8.49
C LEU A 156 15.04 -5.01 -8.77
N LEU A 157 14.56 -6.11 -8.19
CA LEU A 157 13.18 -6.55 -8.38
C LEU A 157 12.18 -5.57 -7.77
N ARG A 158 12.54 -4.91 -6.66
CA ARG A 158 11.75 -3.84 -6.06
C ARG A 158 11.59 -2.64 -7.02
N MET A 159 12.66 -2.26 -7.71
CA MET A 159 12.62 -1.22 -8.74
C MET A 159 11.75 -1.63 -9.94
N ILE A 160 11.88 -2.87 -10.42
CA ILE A 160 11.06 -3.38 -11.54
C ILE A 160 9.58 -3.42 -11.16
N MET A 161 9.27 -3.87 -9.94
CA MET A 161 7.91 -3.87 -9.41
C MET A 161 7.33 -2.45 -9.33
N ALA A 162 8.11 -1.49 -8.81
CA ALA A 162 7.72 -0.08 -8.77
C ALA A 162 7.40 0.49 -10.16
N ALA A 163 8.21 0.15 -11.17
CA ALA A 163 7.98 0.55 -12.55
C ALA A 163 6.64 0.01 -13.07
N GLY A 164 6.33 -1.27 -12.81
CA GLY A 164 5.05 -1.89 -13.20
C GLY A 164 3.86 -1.30 -12.44
N GLU A 165 3.95 -1.12 -11.13
CA GLU A 165 2.84 -0.67 -10.29
C GLU A 165 2.47 0.81 -10.52
N SER A 166 3.44 1.64 -10.91
CA SER A 166 3.27 3.10 -11.08
C SER A 166 2.15 3.52 -12.04
N GLY A 167 1.87 2.70 -13.06
CA GLY A 167 0.80 2.98 -14.02
C GLY A 167 -0.59 2.59 -13.55
N CYS A 168 -0.72 1.75 -12.53
CA CYS A 168 -1.99 1.09 -12.21
C CYS A 168 -3.08 2.09 -11.84
N ASN A 169 -2.81 3.01 -10.93
CA ASN A 169 -3.79 3.99 -10.46
C ASN A 169 -4.23 4.98 -11.57
N PRO A 170 -3.33 5.72 -12.27
CA PRO A 170 -3.76 6.66 -13.30
C PRO A 170 -4.45 5.99 -14.50
N LEU A 171 -3.99 4.82 -14.93
CA LEU A 171 -4.61 4.08 -16.04
C LEU A 171 -5.99 3.53 -15.65
N ALA A 172 -6.10 2.92 -14.47
CA ALA A 172 -7.36 2.38 -13.98
C ALA A 172 -8.42 3.46 -13.76
N THR A 173 -8.05 4.58 -13.15
CA THR A 173 -8.98 5.69 -12.92
C THR A 173 -9.47 6.28 -14.25
N GLY A 174 -8.59 6.50 -15.22
CA GLY A 174 -9.00 6.93 -16.57
C GLY A 174 -9.88 5.91 -17.29
N LEU A 175 -9.60 4.61 -17.13
CA LEU A 175 -10.41 3.54 -17.73
C LEU A 175 -11.82 3.48 -17.09
N LEU A 176 -11.89 3.55 -15.77
CA LEU A 176 -13.14 3.50 -15.02
C LEU A 176 -14.00 4.76 -15.25
N SER A 177 -13.38 5.93 -15.46
CA SER A 177 -14.14 7.15 -15.76
C SER A 177 -14.87 7.09 -17.11
N ASP A 178 -14.31 6.37 -18.08
CA ASP A 178 -14.88 6.27 -19.42
C ASP A 178 -15.90 5.13 -19.54
N ILE A 179 -15.78 4.11 -18.69
CA ILE A 179 -16.69 2.95 -18.67
C ILE A 179 -17.96 3.24 -17.86
N PHE A 180 -17.84 3.95 -16.73
CA PHE A 180 -18.95 4.18 -15.81
C PHE A 180 -19.61 5.54 -16.04
N PRO A 181 -20.95 5.61 -16.11
CA PRO A 181 -21.67 6.86 -16.25
C PRO A 181 -21.46 7.76 -15.02
N GLU A 182 -21.61 9.07 -15.20
CA GLU A 182 -21.36 10.10 -14.17
C GLU A 182 -22.02 9.77 -12.81
N LYS A 183 -23.26 9.28 -12.83
CA LYS A 183 -24.02 8.90 -11.62
C LYS A 183 -23.38 7.75 -10.81
N GLN A 184 -22.66 6.84 -11.45
CA GLN A 184 -22.04 5.66 -10.83
C GLN A 184 -20.52 5.78 -10.70
N ARG A 185 -19.89 6.71 -11.42
CA ARG A 185 -18.44 6.91 -11.48
C ARG A 185 -17.83 7.11 -10.08
N ALA A 186 -18.46 7.93 -9.23
CA ALA A 186 -17.95 8.14 -7.87
C ALA A 186 -17.87 6.84 -7.06
N LEU A 187 -18.90 5.99 -7.16
CA LEU A 187 -18.93 4.70 -6.47
C LEU A 187 -17.89 3.72 -7.03
N ALA A 188 -17.75 3.64 -8.36
CA ALA A 188 -16.72 2.82 -8.99
C ALA A 188 -15.30 3.23 -8.56
N MET A 189 -15.02 4.55 -8.52
CA MET A 189 -13.75 5.09 -8.04
C MET A 189 -13.52 4.80 -6.56
N SER A 190 -14.56 4.87 -5.72
CA SER A 190 -14.45 4.50 -4.31
C SER A 190 -14.08 3.03 -4.12
N ILE A 191 -14.71 2.12 -4.87
CA ILE A 191 -14.40 0.68 -4.83
C ILE A 191 -12.97 0.41 -5.33
N PHE A 192 -12.53 1.10 -6.38
CA PHE A 192 -11.16 0.98 -6.85
C PHE A 192 -10.14 1.48 -5.83
N ASN A 193 -10.34 2.68 -5.28
CA ASN A 193 -9.45 3.24 -4.26
C ASN A 193 -9.43 2.44 -2.95
N TRP A 194 -10.50 1.69 -2.66
CA TRP A 194 -10.52 0.74 -1.55
C TRP A 194 -9.39 -0.31 -1.67
N GLY A 195 -8.91 -0.58 -2.89
CA GLY A 195 -7.83 -1.51 -3.15
C GLY A 195 -6.52 -1.21 -2.40
N ILE A 196 -6.23 0.07 -2.10
CA ILE A 196 -5.09 0.47 -1.27
C ILE A 196 -5.19 -0.15 0.12
N TYR A 197 -6.32 0.08 0.78
CA TYR A 197 -6.55 -0.44 2.13
C TYR A 197 -6.64 -1.96 2.12
N GLY A 198 -7.24 -2.53 1.07
CA GLY A 198 -7.29 -3.98 0.88
C GLY A 198 -5.90 -4.60 0.82
N GLY A 199 -5.04 -4.13 -0.09
CA GLY A 199 -3.68 -4.68 -0.26
C GLY A 199 -2.80 -4.48 0.96
N TYR A 200 -2.76 -3.25 1.48
CA TYR A 200 -2.00 -2.91 2.69
C TYR A 200 -2.49 -3.66 3.92
N GLY A 201 -3.81 -3.72 4.14
CA GLY A 201 -4.38 -4.41 5.29
C GLY A 201 -4.18 -5.92 5.23
N ILE A 202 -4.34 -6.55 4.06
CA ILE A 202 -4.09 -7.99 3.86
C ILE A 202 -2.60 -8.33 4.06
N ALA A 203 -1.68 -7.40 3.79
CA ALA A 203 -0.25 -7.63 3.98
C ALA A 203 0.08 -8.04 5.42
N PHE A 204 -0.56 -7.45 6.44
CA PHE A 204 -0.30 -7.79 7.86
C PHE A 204 -0.51 -9.27 8.19
N PRO A 205 -1.72 -9.86 8.05
CA PRO A 205 -1.92 -11.27 8.37
C PRO A 205 -1.15 -12.18 7.41
N VAL A 206 -1.00 -11.82 6.13
CA VAL A 206 -0.22 -12.62 5.18
C VAL A 206 1.24 -12.67 5.60
N GLY A 207 1.87 -11.54 5.89
CA GLY A 207 3.27 -11.47 6.30
C GLY A 207 3.55 -12.06 7.68
N ARG A 208 2.58 -11.99 8.61
CA ARG A 208 2.77 -12.47 9.99
C ARG A 208 2.50 -13.96 10.15
N TYR A 209 1.45 -14.48 9.51
CA TYR A 209 1.02 -15.86 9.74
C TYR A 209 1.48 -16.85 8.69
N VAL A 210 1.78 -16.40 7.47
CA VAL A 210 2.17 -17.33 6.40
C VAL A 210 3.62 -17.82 6.53
N PRO A 211 4.63 -16.97 6.79
CA PRO A 211 6.02 -17.44 6.90
C PRO A 211 6.23 -18.52 7.99
N PRO A 212 5.65 -18.41 9.20
CA PRO A 212 5.80 -19.44 10.24
C PRO A 212 5.21 -20.81 9.88
N LEU A 213 4.22 -20.88 8.97
CA LEU A 213 3.68 -22.17 8.50
C LEU A 213 4.71 -22.99 7.73
N ASN A 214 5.76 -22.34 7.22
CA ASN A 214 6.85 -22.93 6.46
C ASN A 214 6.38 -23.96 5.40
N ALA A 215 5.30 -23.62 4.69
CA ALA A 215 4.70 -24.50 3.70
C ALA A 215 5.73 -24.88 2.63
N TRP A 216 5.92 -26.19 2.40
CA TRP A 216 6.92 -26.74 1.48
C TRP A 216 8.37 -26.34 1.77
N GLY A 217 8.70 -25.89 2.99
CA GLY A 217 10.03 -25.42 3.34
C GLY A 217 10.39 -24.06 2.72
N LEU A 218 9.39 -23.30 2.27
CA LEU A 218 9.58 -22.03 1.56
C LEU A 218 9.44 -20.79 2.47
N GLY A 219 9.04 -20.95 3.73
CA GLY A 219 8.90 -19.84 4.69
C GLY A 219 8.22 -18.60 4.11
N TRP A 220 8.94 -17.46 4.13
CA TRP A 220 8.46 -16.18 3.63
C TRP A 220 8.23 -16.16 2.10
N ARG A 221 8.95 -16.99 1.34
CA ARG A 221 8.92 -17.00 -0.14
C ARG A 221 7.54 -17.35 -0.69
N VAL A 222 6.77 -18.16 0.05
CA VAL A 222 5.43 -18.58 -0.36
C VAL A 222 4.45 -17.40 -0.44
N THR A 223 4.66 -16.34 0.36
CA THR A 223 3.83 -15.11 0.30
C THR A 223 3.99 -14.39 -1.04
N TYR A 224 5.22 -14.33 -1.53
CA TYR A 224 5.56 -13.73 -2.83
C TYR A 224 5.08 -14.60 -3.99
N TYR A 225 5.31 -15.91 -3.95
CA TYR A 225 4.80 -16.81 -4.99
C TYR A 225 3.27 -16.77 -5.07
N GLY A 226 2.58 -16.87 -3.94
CA GLY A 226 1.10 -16.83 -3.90
C GLY A 226 0.56 -15.51 -4.46
N THR A 227 1.05 -14.39 -3.94
CA THR A 227 0.59 -13.05 -4.37
C THR A 227 0.89 -12.81 -5.85
N GLY A 228 2.11 -13.10 -6.28
CA GLY A 228 2.56 -12.87 -7.65
C GLY A 228 1.85 -13.76 -8.68
N ILE A 229 1.57 -15.03 -8.37
CA ILE A 229 0.81 -15.92 -9.27
C ILE A 229 -0.62 -15.42 -9.46
N VAL A 230 -1.30 -15.05 -8.38
CA VAL A 230 -2.67 -14.52 -8.47
C VAL A 230 -2.67 -13.20 -9.25
N ALA A 231 -1.69 -12.32 -9.00
CA ALA A 231 -1.53 -11.06 -9.73
C ALA A 231 -1.28 -11.30 -11.23
N LEU A 232 -0.46 -12.30 -11.57
CA LEU A 232 -0.18 -12.66 -12.96
C LEU A 232 -1.44 -13.14 -13.68
N ILE A 233 -2.26 -13.96 -13.02
CA ILE A 233 -3.56 -14.39 -13.56
C ILE A 233 -4.43 -13.17 -13.85
N VAL A 234 -4.51 -12.20 -12.92
CA VAL A 234 -5.27 -10.96 -13.11
C VAL A 234 -4.71 -10.11 -14.24
N GLY A 235 -3.39 -10.02 -14.40
CA GLY A 235 -2.74 -9.33 -15.52
C GLY A 235 -3.06 -9.97 -16.87
N LEU A 236 -3.04 -11.30 -16.96
CA LEU A 236 -3.43 -12.03 -18.17
C LEU A 236 -4.94 -11.86 -18.46
N LEU A 237 -5.80 -11.92 -17.44
CA LEU A 237 -7.21 -11.63 -17.61
C LEU A 237 -7.41 -10.20 -18.14
N THR A 238 -6.74 -9.22 -17.56
CA THR A 238 -6.77 -7.82 -18.04
C THR A 238 -6.35 -7.73 -19.52
N TRP A 239 -5.31 -8.45 -19.93
CA TRP A 239 -4.87 -8.46 -21.33
C TRP A 239 -5.90 -9.06 -22.30
N PHE A 240 -6.51 -10.20 -21.94
CA PHE A 240 -7.35 -10.97 -22.85
C PHE A 240 -8.84 -10.62 -22.80
N THR A 241 -9.34 -10.07 -21.69
CA THR A 241 -10.78 -9.90 -21.49
C THR A 241 -11.24 -8.44 -21.48
N LEU A 242 -10.37 -7.50 -21.05
CA LEU A 242 -10.71 -6.09 -21.05
C LEU A 242 -10.55 -5.48 -22.45
N LYS A 243 -11.45 -4.57 -22.76
CA LYS A 243 -11.52 -3.81 -24.00
C LYS A 243 -11.36 -2.33 -23.70
N GLU A 244 -10.55 -1.67 -24.51
CA GLU A 244 -10.38 -0.22 -24.43
C GLU A 244 -11.72 0.47 -24.74
N PRO A 245 -12.27 1.28 -23.82
CA PRO A 245 -13.47 2.06 -24.09
C PRO A 245 -13.15 3.20 -25.06
N PRO A 246 -14.14 3.68 -25.83
CA PRO A 246 -14.00 4.93 -26.56
C PRO A 246 -13.70 6.05 -25.55
N ARG A 247 -12.69 6.85 -25.84
CA ARG A 247 -12.27 7.94 -24.96
C ARG A 247 -13.39 8.98 -24.92
N GLN A 248 -13.92 9.24 -23.73
CA GLN A 248 -14.77 10.40 -23.52
C GLN A 248 -13.84 11.57 -23.29
N SER A 249 -13.76 12.49 -24.26
CA SER A 249 -13.02 13.73 -24.12
C SER A 249 -13.73 14.60 -23.07
N ILE A 250 -13.35 14.41 -21.80
CA ILE A 250 -13.76 15.29 -20.73
C ILE A 250 -13.13 16.67 -21.03
N GLY A 251 -13.90 17.55 -21.68
CA GLY A 251 -13.52 18.94 -21.96
C GLY A 251 -13.43 19.37 -23.43
N GLU A 252 -13.77 18.54 -24.42
CA GLU A 252 -13.75 18.98 -25.83
C GLU A 252 -14.88 19.96 -26.20
N ASP A 253 -15.89 20.15 -25.35
CA ASP A 253 -16.82 21.28 -25.51
C ASP A 253 -16.10 22.64 -25.40
N ALA A 254 -14.84 22.67 -24.92
CA ALA A 254 -13.99 23.87 -24.90
C ALA A 254 -12.98 23.95 -26.07
N GLU A 255 -12.85 22.93 -26.92
CA GLU A 255 -11.95 22.95 -28.09
C GLU A 255 -12.51 23.76 -29.29
N HIS A 256 -13.74 24.28 -29.17
CA HIS A 256 -14.36 25.18 -30.14
C HIS A 256 -14.35 26.67 -29.73
N ASP A 257 -13.55 27.07 -28.74
CA ASP A 257 -13.25 28.48 -28.51
C ASP A 257 -11.88 28.87 -29.11
N PRO A 258 -11.83 29.59 -30.25
CA PRO A 258 -10.58 30.07 -30.84
C PRO A 258 -9.79 31.06 -29.94
N ASN A 259 -10.37 31.52 -28.83
CA ASN A 259 -9.71 32.34 -27.81
C ASN A 259 -9.22 31.56 -26.57
N ALA A 260 -9.36 30.23 -26.54
CA ALA A 260 -8.84 29.42 -25.44
C ALA A 260 -7.31 29.53 -25.38
N LYS A 261 -6.80 30.23 -24.37
CA LYS A 261 -5.36 30.29 -24.08
C LYS A 261 -4.84 28.86 -23.94
N LYS A 262 -3.86 28.47 -24.76
CA LYS A 262 -3.12 27.21 -24.56
C LYS A 262 -2.42 27.25 -23.21
N ILE A 263 -3.06 26.72 -22.18
CA ILE A 263 -2.48 26.57 -20.85
C ILE A 263 -1.38 25.52 -20.98
N THR A 264 -0.14 25.92 -20.69
CA THR A 264 1.00 25.00 -20.73
C THR A 264 1.05 24.22 -19.41
N ILE A 265 1.40 22.94 -19.43
CA ILE A 265 1.54 22.11 -18.21
C ILE A 265 2.39 22.82 -17.12
N TRP A 266 3.48 23.48 -17.53
CA TRP A 266 4.34 24.25 -16.62
C TRP A 266 3.63 25.39 -15.91
N THR A 267 2.65 26.03 -16.54
CA THR A 267 1.86 27.10 -15.91
C THR A 267 0.93 26.57 -14.81
N ILE A 268 0.53 25.30 -14.89
CA ILE A 268 -0.28 24.63 -13.86
C ILE A 268 0.62 24.16 -12.72
N ILE A 269 1.76 23.51 -13.04
CA ILE A 269 2.69 22.98 -12.05
C ILE A 269 3.30 24.11 -11.19
N LEU A 270 3.58 25.27 -11.80
CA LEU A 270 4.16 26.42 -11.10
C LEU A 270 3.12 27.31 -10.39
N ASP A 271 1.83 26.95 -10.43
CA ASP A 271 0.81 27.65 -9.63
C ASP A 271 1.10 27.41 -8.13
N PRO A 272 1.28 28.48 -7.32
CA PRO A 272 1.52 28.36 -5.88
C PRO A 272 0.49 27.48 -5.16
N ARG A 273 -0.76 27.42 -5.63
CA ARG A 273 -1.82 26.58 -5.05
C ARG A 273 -1.54 25.10 -5.26
N ILE A 274 -1.11 24.72 -6.46
CA ILE A 274 -0.75 23.34 -6.79
C ILE A 274 0.50 22.93 -6.02
N ILE A 275 1.51 23.81 -5.96
CA ILE A 275 2.72 23.56 -5.16
C ILE A 275 2.38 23.33 -3.68
N MET A 276 1.54 24.17 -3.08
CA MET A 276 1.12 23.99 -1.69
C MET A 276 0.35 22.69 -1.46
N LEU A 277 -0.53 22.30 -2.40
CA LEU A 277 -1.25 21.03 -2.33
C LEU A 277 -0.30 19.83 -2.45
N CYS A 278 0.69 19.89 -3.36
CA CYS A 278 1.70 18.85 -3.51
C CYS A 278 2.57 18.72 -2.25
N LEU A 279 2.99 19.83 -1.64
CA LEU A 279 3.75 19.83 -0.39
C LEU A 279 2.94 19.22 0.76
N ALA A 280 1.68 19.63 0.92
CA ALA A 280 0.80 19.09 1.95
C ALA A 280 0.55 17.57 1.75
N ALA A 281 0.30 17.15 0.51
CA ALA A 281 0.14 15.74 0.18
C ALA A 281 1.42 14.94 0.46
N SER A 282 2.59 15.49 0.13
CA SER A 282 3.88 14.85 0.36
C SER A 282 4.17 14.66 1.85
N LEU A 283 3.92 15.68 2.68
CA LEU A 283 4.07 15.59 4.14
C LEU A 283 3.13 14.53 4.74
N ARG A 284 1.87 14.51 4.31
CA ARG A 284 0.88 13.51 4.74
C ARG A 284 1.32 12.09 4.35
N HIS A 285 1.72 11.89 3.09
CA HIS A 285 2.19 10.60 2.61
C HIS A 285 3.48 10.16 3.29
N CYS A 286 4.40 11.06 3.61
CA CYS A 286 5.63 10.75 4.32
C CYS A 286 5.32 10.07 5.67
N GLY A 287 4.49 10.70 6.52
CA GLY A 287 4.11 10.11 7.80
C GLY A 287 3.38 8.77 7.66
N GLY A 288 2.46 8.67 6.70
CA GLY A 288 1.72 7.44 6.42
C GLY A 288 2.61 6.28 5.97
N MET A 289 3.50 6.52 5.01
CA MET A 289 4.42 5.48 4.49
C MET A 289 5.46 5.07 5.54
N CYS A 290 5.99 6.02 6.32
CA CYS A 290 6.89 5.70 7.43
C CYS A 290 6.24 4.76 8.42
N PHE A 291 4.98 5.03 8.80
CA PHE A 291 4.23 4.12 9.66
C PHE A 291 3.98 2.78 8.96
N ALA A 292 3.52 2.78 7.71
CA ALA A 292 3.13 1.56 6.99
C ALA A 292 4.27 0.54 6.85
N TYR A 293 5.50 1.01 6.63
CA TYR A 293 6.66 0.14 6.49
C TYR A 293 7.27 -0.32 7.80
N ASN A 294 7.01 0.37 8.92
CA ASN A 294 7.72 0.11 10.17
C ASN A 294 6.80 -0.36 11.30
N CYS A 295 5.46 -0.25 11.17
CA CYS A 295 4.55 -0.51 12.27
C CYS A 295 4.54 -1.97 12.72
N ASP A 296 4.46 -2.93 11.79
CA ASP A 296 4.45 -4.35 12.16
C ASP A 296 5.78 -4.76 12.80
N LEU A 297 6.91 -4.35 12.20
CA LEU A 297 8.24 -4.61 12.76
C LEU A 297 8.45 -3.97 14.13
N TYR A 298 7.97 -2.73 14.33
CA TYR A 298 7.96 -2.06 15.62
C TYR A 298 7.22 -2.88 16.68
N TYR A 299 5.98 -3.32 16.39
CA TYR A 299 5.22 -4.11 17.35
C TYR A 299 5.82 -5.50 17.57
N GLN A 300 6.38 -6.14 16.54
CA GLN A 300 7.07 -7.43 16.69
C GLN A 300 8.32 -7.32 17.57
N GLN A 301 9.07 -6.22 17.47
CA GLN A 301 10.30 -6.04 18.23
C GLN A 301 10.04 -5.64 19.69
N TYR A 302 9.16 -4.66 19.92
CA TYR A 302 8.94 -4.12 21.27
C TYR A 302 7.81 -4.83 22.03
N PHE A 303 6.88 -5.48 21.33
CA PHE A 303 5.71 -6.14 21.92
C PHE A 303 5.45 -7.54 21.31
N PRO A 304 6.46 -8.45 21.30
CA PRO A 304 6.38 -9.77 20.65
C PRO A 304 5.23 -10.66 21.16
N GLU A 305 4.78 -10.47 22.40
CA GLU A 305 3.67 -11.23 23.00
C GLU A 305 2.31 -10.90 22.40
N TYR A 306 2.16 -9.72 21.82
CA TYR A 306 0.90 -9.24 21.29
C TYR A 306 0.78 -9.58 19.81
N ASP A 307 -0.19 -10.43 19.48
CA ASP A 307 -0.52 -10.71 18.09
C ASP A 307 -1.41 -9.61 17.50
N LEU A 308 -0.79 -8.68 16.78
CA LEU A 308 -1.45 -7.51 16.20
C LEU A 308 -1.77 -7.66 14.71
N GLY A 309 -1.48 -8.79 14.07
CA GLY A 309 -1.70 -8.98 12.63
C GLY A 309 -3.15 -8.72 12.21
N TRP A 310 -4.11 -9.33 12.91
CA TRP A 310 -5.54 -9.11 12.66
C TRP A 310 -6.04 -7.74 13.12
N TRP A 311 -5.43 -7.14 14.14
CA TRP A 311 -5.77 -5.79 14.59
C TRP A 311 -5.38 -4.75 13.54
N LEU A 312 -4.16 -4.83 13.00
CA LEU A 312 -3.67 -3.96 11.94
C LEU A 312 -4.50 -4.12 10.66
N PHE A 313 -4.87 -5.36 10.30
CA PHE A 313 -5.83 -5.63 9.22
C PHE A 313 -7.17 -4.93 9.46
N ALA A 314 -7.79 -5.13 10.63
CA ALA A 314 -9.11 -4.59 10.95
C ALA A 314 -9.10 -3.07 10.99
N VAL A 315 -8.09 -2.45 11.59
CA VAL A 315 -7.95 -0.99 11.66
C VAL A 315 -7.76 -0.40 10.27
N THR A 316 -6.88 -0.99 9.46
CA THR A 316 -6.57 -0.49 8.13
C THR A 316 -7.77 -0.60 7.19
N ILE A 317 -8.36 -1.80 7.11
CA ILE A 317 -9.44 -2.07 6.16
C ILE A 317 -10.76 -1.54 6.69
N ILE A 318 -11.18 -1.95 7.89
CA ILE A 318 -12.54 -1.63 8.35
C ILE A 318 -12.62 -0.17 8.72
N VAL A 319 -11.76 0.30 9.63
CA VAL A 319 -11.83 1.66 10.14
C VAL A 319 -11.42 2.69 9.09
N GLY A 320 -10.36 2.42 8.32
CA GLY A 320 -9.96 3.25 7.19
C GLY A 320 -11.08 3.42 6.14
N SER A 321 -11.76 2.32 5.77
CA SER A 321 -12.86 2.40 4.79
C SER A 321 -14.06 3.18 5.29
N ILE A 322 -14.44 2.98 6.56
CA ILE A 322 -15.53 3.76 7.18
C ILE A 322 -15.12 5.24 7.20
N GLY A 323 -13.87 5.56 7.53
CA GLY A 323 -13.33 6.92 7.50
C GLY A 323 -13.46 7.58 6.13
N VAL A 324 -13.11 6.89 5.05
CA VAL A 324 -13.26 7.41 3.67
C VAL A 324 -14.73 7.70 3.34
N VAL A 325 -15.64 6.77 3.65
CA VAL A 325 -17.08 6.92 3.34
C VAL A 325 -17.69 8.07 4.14
N VAL A 326 -17.45 8.09 5.46
CA VAL A 326 -17.97 9.13 6.35
C VAL A 326 -17.36 10.49 5.99
N GLY A 327 -16.05 10.56 5.76
CA GLY A 327 -15.37 11.78 5.35
C GLY A 327 -15.89 12.36 4.04
N GLY A 328 -16.21 11.50 3.06
CA GLY A 328 -16.85 11.91 1.81
C GLY A 328 -18.24 12.51 2.03
N ILE A 329 -19.09 11.86 2.86
CA ILE A 329 -20.43 12.36 3.19
C ILE A 329 -20.36 13.69 3.94
N VAL A 330 -19.49 13.78 4.95
CA VAL A 330 -19.29 14.99 5.75
C VAL A 330 -18.81 16.13 4.86
N SER A 331 -17.82 15.88 4.01
CA SER A 331 -17.33 16.84 3.02
C SER A 331 -18.47 17.35 2.13
N ASP A 332 -19.28 16.46 1.55
CA ASP A 332 -20.38 16.84 0.64
C ASP A 332 -21.42 17.72 1.36
N VAL A 333 -21.76 17.41 2.62
CA VAL A 333 -22.71 18.20 3.44
C VAL A 333 -22.17 19.61 3.71
N PHE A 334 -20.88 19.74 4.07
CA PHE A 334 -20.27 21.04 4.31
C PHE A 334 -20.11 21.85 3.03
N VAL A 335 -19.83 21.21 1.90
CA VAL A 335 -19.76 21.85 0.58
C VAL A 335 -21.10 22.39 0.15
N ALA A 336 -22.18 21.64 0.37
CA ALA A 336 -23.53 22.11 0.07
C ALA A 336 -23.91 23.36 0.88
N LYS A 337 -23.32 23.56 2.08
CA LYS A 337 -23.61 24.70 2.95
C LYS A 337 -22.67 25.90 2.79
N MET A 338 -21.37 25.66 2.63
CA MET A 338 -20.32 26.69 2.71
C MET A 338 -19.50 26.82 1.40
N GLY A 339 -19.88 26.08 0.36
CA GLY A 339 -19.21 26.10 -0.95
C GLY A 339 -17.92 25.28 -1.02
N ILE A 340 -17.26 25.30 -2.18
CA ILE A 340 -16.15 24.39 -2.52
C ILE A 340 -14.93 24.52 -1.58
N ARG A 341 -14.70 25.71 -1.01
CA ARG A 341 -13.56 25.98 -0.11
C ARG A 341 -13.63 25.17 1.18
N SER A 342 -14.82 24.75 1.59
CA SER A 342 -15.03 23.94 2.79
C SER A 342 -14.39 22.55 2.69
N ARG A 343 -14.15 22.00 1.49
CA ARG A 343 -13.45 20.72 1.28
C ARG A 343 -12.07 20.71 1.94
N VAL A 344 -11.29 21.75 1.66
CA VAL A 344 -9.93 21.91 2.20
C VAL A 344 -9.97 22.10 3.72
N MET A 345 -10.98 22.82 4.22
CA MET A 345 -11.16 23.02 5.66
C MET A 345 -11.49 21.70 6.38
N VAL A 346 -12.38 20.89 5.82
CA VAL A 346 -12.73 19.56 6.37
C VAL A 346 -11.50 18.66 6.42
N LEU A 347 -10.70 18.62 5.35
CA LEU A 347 -9.44 17.87 5.31
C LEU A 347 -8.42 18.36 6.35
N ALA A 348 -8.26 19.67 6.51
CA ALA A 348 -7.32 20.24 7.47
C ALA A 348 -7.74 19.92 8.92
N ILE A 349 -9.02 20.09 9.24
CA ILE A 349 -9.58 19.80 10.56
C ILE A 349 -9.48 18.30 10.86
N SER A 350 -9.80 17.43 9.90
CA SER A 350 -9.75 15.98 10.11
C SER A 350 -8.31 15.52 10.37
N GLN A 351 -7.32 16.09 9.68
CA GLN A 351 -5.91 15.77 9.92
C GLN A 351 -5.42 16.25 11.30
N ILE A 352 -5.87 17.41 11.77
CA ILE A 352 -5.57 17.89 13.13
C ILE A 352 -6.17 16.94 14.18
N ILE A 353 -7.41 16.49 13.97
CA ILE A 353 -8.08 15.54 14.87
C ILE A 353 -7.42 14.15 14.82
N ALA A 354 -6.91 13.72 13.66
CA ALA A 354 -6.20 12.45 13.52
C ALA A 354 -4.83 12.46 14.25
N THR A 355 -4.20 13.62 14.41
CA THR A 355 -2.82 13.75 14.94
C THR A 355 -2.67 13.20 16.37
N PRO A 356 -3.55 13.51 17.35
CA PRO A 356 -3.55 12.85 18.65
C PRO A 356 -3.71 11.33 18.59
N GLY A 357 -4.50 10.82 17.62
CA GLY A 357 -4.64 9.39 17.36
C GLY A 357 -3.33 8.75 16.91
N ALA A 358 -2.64 9.39 15.98
CA ALA A 358 -1.33 8.93 15.50
C ALA A 358 -0.27 8.96 16.60
N PHE A 359 -0.30 9.96 17.50
CA PHE A 359 0.58 9.99 18.66
C PHE A 359 0.26 8.86 19.65
N GLY A 360 -1.03 8.64 19.93
CA GLY A 360 -1.49 7.59 20.83
C GLY A 360 -1.16 6.17 20.35
N SER A 361 -1.05 5.93 19.04
CA SER A 361 -0.69 4.61 18.50
C SER A 361 0.74 4.17 18.81
N VAL A 362 1.63 5.11 19.14
CA VAL A 362 3.02 4.82 19.51
C VAL A 362 3.24 4.92 21.02
N TYR A 363 2.53 5.85 21.68
CA TYR A 363 2.74 6.13 23.11
C TYR A 363 2.09 5.11 24.06
N PHE A 364 0.91 4.58 23.72
CA PHE A 364 0.18 3.67 24.60
C PHE A 364 0.52 2.19 24.36
N ASN A 365 0.15 1.35 25.33
CA ASN A 365 0.26 -0.11 25.21
C ASN A 365 -0.48 -0.63 23.97
N PRO A 366 -0.07 -1.79 23.41
CA PRO A 366 -0.54 -2.30 22.11
C PRO A 366 -2.05 -2.27 21.89
N THR A 367 -2.85 -2.67 22.88
CA THR A 367 -4.32 -2.68 22.77
C THR A 367 -4.91 -1.27 22.61
N TRP A 368 -4.47 -0.32 23.42
CA TRP A 368 -4.86 1.08 23.32
C TRP A 368 -4.27 1.74 22.07
N ALA A 369 -3.04 1.39 21.71
CA ALA A 369 -2.40 1.85 20.49
C ALA A 369 -3.24 1.53 19.25
N MET A 370 -3.83 0.34 19.15
CA MET A 370 -4.72 -0.02 18.04
C MET A 370 -6.01 0.81 18.02
N ILE A 371 -6.58 1.16 19.18
CA ILE A 371 -7.76 2.01 19.26
C ILE A 371 -7.43 3.43 18.77
N PHE A 372 -6.32 4.00 19.24
CA PHE A 372 -5.86 5.31 18.80
C PHE A 372 -5.45 5.32 17.33
N LEU A 373 -4.88 4.23 16.83
CA LEU A 373 -4.61 4.03 15.41
C LEU A 373 -5.91 4.01 14.60
N GLY A 374 -6.95 3.33 15.09
CA GLY A 374 -8.29 3.37 14.52
C GLY A 374 -8.84 4.79 14.43
N LEU A 375 -8.74 5.58 15.50
CA LEU A 375 -9.14 6.98 15.50
C LEU A 375 -8.35 7.80 14.45
N SER A 376 -7.03 7.58 14.38
CA SER A 376 -6.18 8.23 13.39
C SER A 376 -6.58 7.88 11.96
N TYR A 377 -6.84 6.61 11.66
CA TYR A 377 -7.23 6.16 10.32
C TYR A 377 -8.64 6.64 9.97
N PHE A 378 -9.56 6.64 10.93
CA PHE A 378 -10.92 7.12 10.71
C PHE A 378 -10.93 8.58 10.25
N PHE A 379 -10.25 9.49 10.96
CA PHE A 379 -10.22 10.91 10.60
C PHE A 379 -9.17 11.27 9.54
N GLY A 380 -8.03 10.58 9.53
CA GLY A 380 -6.93 10.82 8.60
C GLY A 380 -7.26 10.41 7.16
N GLU A 381 -8.20 9.48 6.98
CA GLU A 381 -8.65 9.01 5.67
C GLU A 381 -9.90 9.73 5.15
N PHE A 382 -10.30 10.84 5.76
CA PHE A 382 -11.36 11.66 5.19
C PHE A 382 -10.92 12.15 3.81
N ARG A 383 -11.55 11.65 2.74
CA ARG A 383 -11.32 12.11 1.37
C ARG A 383 -12.54 12.88 0.89
N THR A 384 -12.29 13.99 0.21
CA THR A 384 -13.33 14.77 -0.47
C THR A 384 -13.53 14.19 -1.86
N LYS A 385 -14.78 13.91 -2.24
CA LYS A 385 -15.12 13.32 -3.56
C LYS A 385 -14.77 14.19 -4.75
#